data_AF-A0A7L2KX94-F1
#
_entry.id   AF-A0A7L2KX94-F1
#
_cell.length_a   1.000
_cell.length_b   1.000
_cell.length_c   1.000
_cell.angle_alpha   90.00
_cell.angle_beta   90.00
_cell.angle_gamma   90.00
#
_symmetry.space_group_name_H-M   'P 1'
#
loop_
_entity.id
_entity.type
_entity.pdbx_description
1 polymer ?
#
loop_
_entity_poly.entity_id
_entity_poly.type
_entity_poly.pdbx_seq_one_letter_code
_entity_poly.pdbx_strand_id
1 'polypeptide(L)'
;RGLGSSARSAREDSWLKSLFVRKVDPRKDAHSNLLAKRETSSLYKLQFHNVKPECLEAYNKLCQEVLPKIHEEKHYPCALVGTWNTWYGEQDQAVHLWRYEGGYPALNEVMSKLRQNKEFTEFRKERGNMLLSRKNQLLLEFSFWNEPVPRNGPNIYELRSYQLRPGTMIEWGNYWARAIRFRQDSNEAVGGFFSQIGQLYMVHHLWAYKDLQTREDIRNAAWHKPGWDELVYYTVPLIQEMESRIMIPLKISPLQ
;
A
#
# COMPACT_ATOMS: atom_id res chain seq x y z
N ARG A 1 16.94 17.32 -76.92
CA ARG A 1 17.44 17.43 -75.52
C ARG A 1 16.47 16.70 -74.63
N GLY A 2 16.93 15.73 -73.83
CA GLY A 2 16.15 15.10 -72.77
C GLY A 2 15.92 13.60 -72.95
N LEU A 3 16.89 12.81 -72.49
CA LEU A 3 16.81 11.37 -72.19
C LEU A 3 16.12 11.15 -70.83
N GLY A 4 15.63 9.93 -70.58
CA GLY A 4 15.83 9.31 -69.26
C GLY A 4 14.59 8.78 -68.53
N SER A 5 14.53 7.46 -68.45
CA SER A 5 13.71 6.60 -67.59
C SER A 5 13.75 6.91 -66.08
N SER A 6 12.70 6.53 -65.34
CA SER A 6 12.85 5.55 -64.24
C SER A 6 11.49 5.02 -63.76
N ALA A 7 11.53 3.78 -63.29
CA ALA A 7 10.43 3.01 -62.71
C ALA A 7 10.59 2.90 -61.18
N ARG A 8 9.53 2.38 -60.54
CA ARG A 8 9.44 1.71 -59.21
C ARG A 8 9.08 2.57 -57.98
N SER A 9 7.85 2.32 -57.50
CA SER A 9 7.49 1.84 -56.15
C SER A 9 8.32 2.29 -54.93
N ALA A 10 7.68 3.05 -54.04
CA ALA A 10 7.64 2.84 -52.57
C ALA A 10 6.56 3.82 -52.02
N ARG A 11 5.32 3.41 -51.71
CA ARG A 11 4.89 2.96 -50.38
C ARG A 11 5.95 3.13 -49.29
N GLU A 12 6.01 4.33 -48.72
CA GLU A 12 6.47 4.61 -47.35
C GLU A 12 6.34 6.10 -47.09
N ASP A 13 5.19 6.57 -46.58
CA ASP A 13 5.07 7.92 -46.00
C ASP A 13 3.77 8.07 -45.17
N SER A 14 3.43 7.04 -44.39
CA SER A 14 2.23 7.05 -43.52
C SER A 14 2.53 6.53 -42.11
N TRP A 15 3.68 6.91 -41.53
CA TRP A 15 4.05 6.51 -40.17
C TRP A 15 4.39 7.68 -39.22
N LEU A 16 4.57 8.91 -39.72
CA LEU A 16 5.08 10.03 -38.89
C LEU A 16 4.02 11.01 -38.34
N LYS A 17 2.72 10.69 -38.35
CA LYS A 17 1.65 11.60 -37.84
C LYS A 17 1.15 11.34 -36.42
N SER A 18 1.92 10.64 -35.57
CA SER A 18 1.56 10.40 -34.16
C SER A 18 2.58 10.97 -33.16
N LEU A 19 2.84 12.27 -33.24
CA LEU A 19 3.62 13.00 -32.21
C LEU A 19 2.96 14.31 -31.78
N PHE A 20 1.63 14.33 -31.68
CA PHE A 20 0.96 15.32 -30.83
C PHE A 20 0.97 14.80 -29.39
N VAL A 21 2.13 14.88 -28.75
CA VAL A 21 2.22 14.85 -27.29
C VAL A 21 1.44 16.06 -26.82
N ARG A 22 0.25 15.83 -26.26
CA ARG A 22 -0.54 16.86 -25.58
C ARG A 22 0.38 17.48 -24.53
N LYS A 23 0.84 18.72 -24.75
CA LYS A 23 1.66 19.45 -23.78
C LYS A 23 0.85 19.55 -22.50
N VAL A 24 1.16 18.68 -21.54
CA VAL A 24 0.68 18.80 -20.17
C VAL A 24 1.56 19.86 -19.54
N ASP A 25 0.96 20.98 -19.14
CA ASP A 25 1.70 22.00 -18.41
C ASP A 25 2.35 21.39 -17.15
N PRO A 26 3.64 21.66 -16.90
CA PRO A 26 4.30 21.17 -15.69
C PRO A 26 3.57 21.72 -14.46
N ARG A 27 3.03 20.81 -13.64
CA ARG A 27 2.26 21.14 -12.44
C ARG A 27 3.19 21.72 -11.37
N LYS A 28 2.72 22.74 -10.65
CA LYS A 28 3.50 23.47 -9.64
C LYS A 28 3.47 22.85 -8.23
N ASP A 29 2.51 21.95 -7.96
CA ASP A 29 2.36 21.30 -6.66
C ASP A 29 2.93 19.87 -6.63
N ALA A 30 3.48 19.47 -5.48
CA ALA A 30 3.94 18.11 -5.27
C ALA A 30 2.79 17.09 -5.46
N HIS A 31 3.06 16.01 -6.20
CA HIS A 31 2.07 14.98 -6.56
C HIS A 31 1.32 14.40 -5.35
N SER A 32 1.96 14.34 -4.18
CA SER A 32 1.37 13.86 -2.93
C SER A 32 0.27 14.76 -2.38
N ASN A 33 0.37 16.09 -2.56
CA ASN A 33 -0.59 17.05 -2.00
C ASN A 33 -1.99 16.95 -2.61
N LEU A 34 -2.08 16.43 -3.85
CA LEU A 34 -3.36 16.27 -4.56
C LEU A 34 -4.11 15.00 -4.15
N LEU A 35 -3.39 13.99 -3.66
CA LEU A 35 -3.93 12.67 -3.36
C LEU A 35 -4.04 12.41 -1.85
N ALA A 36 -3.20 13.05 -1.04
CA ALA A 36 -3.15 12.82 0.39
C ALA A 36 -4.32 13.46 1.13
N LYS A 37 -4.80 12.80 2.20
CA LYS A 37 -5.68 13.43 3.18
C LYS A 37 -4.90 14.49 3.95
N ARG A 38 -5.19 15.77 3.69
CA ARG A 38 -4.43 16.89 4.30
C ARG A 38 -4.80 17.14 5.76
N GLU A 39 -6.00 16.75 6.17
CA GLU A 39 -6.59 17.07 7.48
C GLU A 39 -5.92 16.32 8.63
N THR A 40 -5.44 15.09 8.41
CA THR A 40 -4.91 14.22 9.47
C THR A 40 -3.40 14.36 9.67
N SER A 41 -2.66 14.97 8.73
CA SER A 41 -1.19 15.08 8.70
C SER A 41 -0.46 13.77 9.06
N SER A 42 -1.09 12.62 8.80
CA SER A 42 -0.63 11.33 9.30
C SER A 42 0.35 10.69 8.33
N LEU A 43 1.51 10.31 8.85
CA LEU A 43 2.49 9.52 8.12
C LEU A 43 2.33 8.06 8.53
N TYR A 44 2.21 7.16 7.56
CA TYR A 44 2.14 5.73 7.83
C TYR A 44 3.48 5.06 7.56
N LYS A 45 3.81 4.04 8.34
CA LYS A 45 4.97 3.18 8.12
C LYS A 45 4.51 1.74 7.98
N LEU A 46 4.65 1.19 6.78
CA LEU A 46 4.39 -0.22 6.50
C LEU A 46 5.72 -0.99 6.60
N GLN A 47 5.72 -2.03 7.43
CA GLN A 47 6.90 -2.85 7.70
C GLN A 47 6.65 -4.29 7.27
N PHE A 48 7.60 -4.87 6.56
CA PHE A 48 7.64 -6.28 6.22
C PHE A 48 8.87 -6.89 6.88
N HIS A 49 8.66 -7.90 7.70
CA HIS A 49 9.73 -8.62 8.38
C HIS A 49 9.65 -10.08 7.94
N ASN A 50 10.64 -10.54 7.16
CA ASN A 50 10.77 -11.96 6.83
C ASN A 50 11.46 -12.64 8.00
N VAL A 51 10.71 -13.48 8.70
CA VAL A 51 11.15 -14.20 9.89
C VAL A 51 11.73 -15.54 9.45
N LYS A 52 12.72 -16.04 10.19
CA LYS A 52 13.15 -17.43 10.04
C LYS A 52 11.96 -18.34 10.39
N PRO A 53 11.63 -19.36 9.58
CA PRO A 53 10.45 -20.20 9.81
C PRO A 53 10.40 -20.79 11.23
N GLU A 54 11.54 -21.26 11.73
CA GLU A 54 11.68 -21.83 13.08
C GLU A 54 11.53 -20.81 14.22
N CYS A 55 11.54 -19.51 13.92
CA CYS A 55 11.43 -18.44 14.90
C CYS A 55 10.07 -17.74 14.90
N LEU A 56 9.13 -18.07 13.99
CA LEU A 56 7.89 -17.30 13.83
C LEU A 56 7.07 -17.18 15.12
N GLU A 57 6.94 -18.28 15.88
CA GLU A 57 6.21 -18.25 17.15
C GLU A 57 6.90 -17.37 18.21
N ALA A 58 8.23 -17.51 18.37
CA ALA A 58 9.00 -16.72 19.32
C ALA A 58 8.97 -15.22 18.96
N TYR A 59 9.10 -14.92 17.66
CA TYR A 59 8.97 -13.57 17.13
C TYR A 59 7.59 -12.97 17.44
N ASN A 60 6.51 -13.74 17.25
CA ASN A 60 5.16 -13.28 17.54
C ASN A 60 4.95 -13.00 19.03
N LYS A 61 5.45 -13.86 19.92
CA LYS A 61 5.39 -13.64 21.38
C LYS A 61 6.14 -12.36 21.77
N LEU A 62 7.34 -12.18 21.24
CA LEU A 62 8.16 -10.99 21.48
C LEU A 62 7.47 -9.71 20.98
N CYS A 63 6.82 -9.75 19.81
CA CYS A 63 6.01 -8.63 19.32
C CYS A 63 4.75 -8.38 20.17
N GLN A 64 4.07 -9.44 20.62
CA GLN A 64 2.89 -9.33 21.48
C GLN A 64 3.19 -8.62 22.81
N GLU A 65 4.38 -8.82 23.35
CA GLU A 65 4.79 -8.18 24.59
C GLU A 65 5.13 -6.69 24.41
N VAL A 66 5.86 -6.33 23.35
CA VAL A 66 6.50 -5.01 23.25
C VAL A 66 5.70 -4.01 22.42
N LEU A 67 5.00 -4.44 21.37
CA LEU A 67 4.29 -3.50 20.49
C LEU A 67 3.15 -2.73 21.20
N PRO A 68 2.34 -3.35 22.08
CA PRO A 68 1.29 -2.63 22.82
C PRO A 68 1.85 -1.53 23.72
N LYS A 69 2.99 -1.77 24.39
CA LYS A 69 3.64 -0.77 25.25
C LYS A 69 3.96 0.51 24.46
N ILE A 70 4.52 0.38 23.26
CA ILE A 70 4.81 1.52 22.38
C ILE A 70 3.51 2.22 21.91
N HIS A 71 2.47 1.44 21.62
CA HIS A 71 1.21 1.95 21.10
C HIS A 71 0.38 2.70 22.16
N GLU A 72 0.37 2.22 23.40
CA GLU A 72 -0.48 2.72 24.48
C GLU A 72 0.18 3.88 25.25
N GLU A 73 1.52 3.96 25.23
CA GLU A 73 2.27 5.04 25.88
C GLU A 73 2.09 6.39 25.17
N LYS A 74 1.27 7.26 25.77
CA LYS A 74 0.93 8.61 25.24
C LYS A 74 2.11 9.49 24.86
N HIS A 75 3.32 9.24 25.39
CA HIS A 75 4.49 10.03 25.04
C HIS A 75 5.08 9.67 23.67
N TYR A 76 4.68 8.54 23.07
CA TYR A 76 4.97 8.23 21.69
C TYR A 76 3.80 8.73 20.83
N PRO A 77 3.97 9.77 19.99
CA PRO A 77 2.92 10.21 19.06
C PRO A 77 2.80 9.24 17.87
N CYS A 78 2.48 7.98 18.16
CA CYS A 78 2.23 6.95 17.16
C CYS A 78 1.16 5.96 17.62
N ALA A 79 0.57 5.28 16.65
CA ALA A 79 -0.36 4.20 16.88
C ALA A 79 0.02 2.97 16.05
N LEU A 80 -0.05 1.79 16.66
CA LEU A 80 -0.09 0.55 15.90
C LEU A 80 -1.47 0.49 15.23
N VAL A 81 -1.51 0.50 13.90
CA VAL A 81 -2.76 0.35 13.15
C VAL A 81 -3.11 -1.12 13.07
N GLY A 82 -2.14 -1.97 12.76
CA GLY A 82 -2.35 -3.41 12.81
C GLY A 82 -1.07 -4.20 12.62
N THR A 83 -1.14 -5.46 13.01
CA THR A 83 -0.05 -6.42 12.93
C THR A 83 -0.58 -7.79 12.52
N TRP A 84 0.05 -8.38 11.51
CA TRP A 84 -0.41 -9.62 10.90
C TRP A 84 0.75 -10.53 10.54
N ASN A 85 0.45 -11.82 10.40
CA ASN A 85 1.30 -12.77 9.69
C ASN A 85 0.67 -13.09 8.34
N THR A 86 1.51 -13.21 7.32
CA THR A 86 1.08 -13.71 6.01
C THR A 86 0.67 -15.16 6.10
N TRP A 87 -0.52 -15.47 5.60
CA TRP A 87 -1.02 -16.84 5.43
C TRP A 87 -0.81 -17.34 3.99
N TYR A 88 -1.25 -16.55 3.00
CA TYR A 88 -1.01 -16.81 1.57
C TYR A 88 -0.25 -15.64 0.93
N GLY A 89 0.81 -15.97 0.19
CA GLY A 89 1.80 -15.02 -0.31
C GLY A 89 3.20 -15.42 0.18
N GLU A 90 4.04 -14.44 0.50
CA GLU A 90 5.34 -14.67 1.14
C GLU A 90 5.16 -15.16 2.59
N GLN A 91 5.31 -16.47 2.81
CA GLN A 91 5.13 -17.10 4.11
C GLN A 91 6.25 -16.71 5.09
N ASP A 92 6.03 -16.97 6.38
CA ASP A 92 6.93 -16.59 7.48
C ASP A 92 7.22 -15.08 7.54
N GLN A 93 6.31 -14.28 6.99
CA GLN A 93 6.43 -12.82 6.97
C GLN A 93 5.42 -12.18 7.92
N ALA A 94 5.91 -11.31 8.79
CA ALA A 94 5.10 -10.44 9.61
C ALA A 94 4.98 -9.06 8.95
N VAL A 95 3.77 -8.51 8.97
CA VAL A 95 3.44 -7.19 8.42
C VAL A 95 2.94 -6.29 9.55
N HIS A 96 3.51 -5.09 9.67
CA HIS A 96 3.09 -4.11 10.67
C HIS A 96 2.78 -2.78 10.01
N LEU A 97 1.65 -2.17 10.36
CA LEU A 97 1.29 -0.82 9.93
C LEU A 97 1.26 0.11 11.14
N TRP A 98 2.05 1.17 11.11
CA TRP A 98 2.09 2.20 12.14
C TRP A 98 1.61 3.53 11.58
N ARG A 99 0.92 4.32 12.40
CA ARG A 99 0.54 5.71 12.11
C ARG A 99 1.33 6.65 13.03
N TYR A 100 1.78 7.78 12.48
CA TYR A 100 2.47 8.84 13.21
C TYR A 100 1.71 10.15 13.00
N GLU A 101 1.01 10.59 14.04
CA GLU A 101 0.19 11.81 14.03
C GLU A 101 1.13 13.01 14.19
N GLY A 102 1.14 13.92 13.21
CA GLY A 102 2.14 14.98 13.10
C GLY A 102 3.30 14.64 12.15
N GLY A 103 3.18 13.56 11.37
CA GLY A 103 4.01 13.30 10.20
C GLY A 103 5.48 12.95 10.51
N TYR A 104 6.40 13.48 9.70
CA TYR A 104 7.84 13.24 9.86
C TYR A 104 8.41 13.70 11.23
N PRO A 105 8.05 14.88 11.78
CA PRO A 105 8.45 15.27 13.13
C PRO A 105 8.09 14.23 14.20
N ALA A 106 6.84 13.75 14.20
CA ALA A 106 6.37 12.75 15.15
C ALA A 106 7.13 11.42 15.00
N LEU A 107 7.35 10.96 13.75
CA LEU A 107 8.20 9.79 13.48
C LEU A 107 9.61 9.97 14.06
N ASN A 108 10.25 11.12 13.81
CA ASN A 108 11.61 11.38 14.29
C ASN A 108 11.68 11.41 15.83
N GLU A 109 10.70 12.04 16.48
CA GLU A 109 10.57 12.08 17.92
C GLU A 109 10.44 10.67 18.52
N VAL A 110 9.49 9.87 18.00
CA VAL A 110 9.29 8.48 18.44
C VAL A 110 10.58 7.67 18.26
N MET A 111 11.21 7.76 17.09
CA MET A 111 12.44 7.00 16.82
C MET A 111 13.61 7.45 17.70
N SER A 112 13.69 8.74 18.07
CA SER A 112 14.70 9.25 19.00
C SER A 112 14.49 8.70 20.41
N LYS A 113 13.26 8.78 20.93
CA LYS A 113 12.90 8.25 22.26
C LYS A 113 13.10 6.74 22.33
N LEU A 114 12.69 5.99 21.30
CA LEU A 114 12.86 4.53 21.25
C LEU A 114 14.33 4.09 21.25
N ARG A 115 15.26 4.90 20.70
CA ARG A 115 16.70 4.59 20.76
C ARG A 115 17.29 4.70 22.16
N GLN A 116 16.64 5.46 23.05
CA GLN A 116 17.07 5.62 24.45
C GLN A 116 16.33 4.65 25.38
N ASN A 117 15.24 4.04 24.91
CA ASN A 117 14.51 3.03 25.64
C ASN A 117 15.29 1.69 25.64
N LYS A 118 15.74 1.27 26.83
CA LYS A 118 16.55 0.05 27.02
C LYS A 118 15.77 -1.21 26.63
N GLU A 119 14.52 -1.34 27.07
CA GLU A 119 13.65 -2.47 26.76
C GLU A 119 13.44 -2.58 25.24
N PHE A 120 13.15 -1.47 24.56
CA PHE A 120 13.01 -1.47 23.11
C PHE A 120 14.31 -1.84 22.38
N THR A 121 15.46 -1.44 22.92
CA THR A 121 16.77 -1.76 22.34
C THR A 121 17.07 -3.26 22.46
N GLU A 122 16.75 -3.87 23.61
CA GLU A 122 16.86 -5.32 23.84
C GLU A 122 15.90 -6.08 22.92
N PHE A 123 14.63 -5.68 22.85
CA PHE A 123 13.65 -6.18 21.89
C PHE A 123 14.17 -6.15 20.45
N ARG A 124 14.74 -5.01 20.02
CA ARG A 124 15.26 -4.85 18.66
C ARG A 124 16.42 -5.81 18.38
N LYS A 125 17.30 -6.05 19.37
CA LYS A 125 18.42 -6.97 19.28
C LYS A 125 17.94 -8.41 19.17
N GLU A 126 17.07 -8.83 20.08
CA GLU A 126 16.52 -10.19 20.10
C GLU A 126 15.74 -10.51 18.82
N ARG A 127 14.81 -9.62 18.44
CA ARG A 127 14.08 -9.72 17.17
C ARG A 127 15.04 -9.82 15.98
N GLY A 128 16.17 -9.11 16.02
CA GLY A 128 17.19 -9.16 14.96
C GLY A 128 17.73 -10.56 14.68
N ASN A 129 17.85 -11.40 15.70
CA ASN A 129 18.36 -12.77 15.56
C ASN A 129 17.37 -13.73 14.88
N MET A 130 16.09 -13.34 14.83
CA MET A 130 14.97 -14.13 14.30
C MET A 130 14.65 -13.80 12.83
N LEU A 131 15.31 -12.81 12.23
CA LEU A 131 14.92 -12.27 10.92
C LEU A 131 15.89 -12.68 9.81
N LEU A 132 15.32 -12.99 8.64
CA LEU A 132 16.04 -13.15 7.37
C LEU A 132 16.25 -11.80 6.68
N SER A 133 15.20 -10.97 6.62
CA SER A 133 15.26 -9.64 6.01
C SER A 133 14.18 -8.71 6.58
N ARG A 134 14.31 -7.41 6.28
CA ARG A 134 13.30 -6.39 6.62
C ARG A 134 13.19 -5.34 5.53
N LYS A 135 11.98 -4.86 5.31
CA LYS A 135 11.67 -3.72 4.45
C LYS A 135 10.72 -2.76 5.16
N ASN A 136 10.93 -1.46 5.01
CA ASN A 136 10.00 -0.43 5.47
C ASN A 136 9.65 0.49 4.30
N GLN A 137 8.41 0.96 4.29
CA GLN A 137 7.97 2.05 3.42
C GLN A 137 7.26 3.11 4.26
N LEU A 138 7.51 4.38 3.96
CA LEU A 138 6.73 5.49 4.50
C LEU A 138 5.69 5.89 3.47
N LEU A 139 4.46 5.99 3.92
CA LEU A 139 3.27 6.11 3.08
C LEU A 139 2.42 7.30 3.53
N LEU A 140 1.65 7.83 2.59
CA LEU A 140 0.50 8.69 2.87
C LEU A 140 -0.78 7.94 2.53
N GLU A 141 -1.87 8.30 3.20
CA GLU A 141 -3.20 7.77 2.90
C GLU A 141 -3.87 8.55 1.76
N PHE A 142 -4.63 7.86 0.92
CA PHE A 142 -5.47 8.51 -0.09
C PHE A 142 -6.64 9.24 0.57
N SER A 143 -6.92 10.47 0.12
CA SER A 143 -8.01 11.32 0.63
C SER A 143 -9.41 10.76 0.39
N PHE A 144 -9.56 9.88 -0.61
CA PHE A 144 -10.82 9.24 -0.98
C PHE A 144 -11.02 7.86 -0.35
N TRP A 145 -10.12 7.42 0.53
CA TRP A 145 -10.21 6.14 1.23
C TRP A 145 -10.68 6.32 2.67
N ASN A 146 -11.27 5.26 3.23
CA ASN A 146 -11.59 5.18 4.64
C ASN A 146 -10.33 5.24 5.51
N GLU A 147 -10.44 5.85 6.68
CA GLU A 147 -9.40 5.69 7.71
C GLU A 147 -9.44 4.27 8.29
N PRO A 148 -8.28 3.66 8.58
CA PRO A 148 -8.25 2.42 9.32
C PRO A 148 -8.76 2.63 10.75
N VAL A 149 -9.94 2.08 11.05
CA VAL A 149 -10.56 2.08 12.38
C VAL A 149 -10.73 0.66 12.88
N PRO A 150 -10.71 0.40 14.21
CA PRO A 150 -10.97 -0.92 14.79
C PRO A 150 -12.25 -1.58 14.25
N ARG A 151 -12.25 -2.91 14.13
CA ARG A 151 -13.33 -3.68 13.49
C ARG A 151 -13.60 -4.95 14.26
N ASN A 152 -14.86 -5.29 14.48
CA ASN A 152 -15.24 -6.55 15.12
C ASN A 152 -14.72 -7.76 14.33
N GLY A 153 -13.90 -8.58 14.98
CA GLY A 153 -13.40 -9.84 14.45
C GLY A 153 -14.31 -11.07 14.67
N PRO A 154 -13.84 -12.27 14.25
CA PRO A 154 -12.57 -12.51 13.56
C PRO A 154 -12.62 -12.07 12.08
N ASN A 155 -11.51 -11.49 11.59
CA ASN A 155 -11.33 -11.11 10.18
C ASN A 155 -10.00 -11.66 9.66
N ILE A 156 -9.96 -11.99 8.36
CA ILE A 156 -8.75 -12.08 7.57
C ILE A 156 -8.52 -10.77 6.81
N TYR A 157 -7.26 -10.47 6.52
CA TYR A 157 -6.89 -9.24 5.82
C TYR A 157 -6.26 -9.55 4.47
N GLU A 158 -6.54 -8.73 3.47
CA GLU A 158 -5.84 -8.78 2.17
C GLU A 158 -5.07 -7.48 1.99
N LEU A 159 -3.74 -7.56 1.90
CA LEU A 159 -2.91 -6.44 1.45
C LEU A 159 -2.62 -6.64 -0.04
N ARG A 160 -3.18 -5.76 -0.88
CA ARG A 160 -2.88 -5.70 -2.30
C ARG A 160 -1.90 -4.58 -2.56
N SER A 161 -0.76 -4.90 -3.13
CA SER A 161 0.31 -3.96 -3.47
C SER A 161 0.41 -3.86 -4.98
N TYR A 162 0.47 -2.65 -5.52
CA TYR A 162 0.62 -2.41 -6.95
C TYR A 162 1.79 -1.47 -7.18
N GLN A 163 2.72 -1.89 -8.05
CA GLN A 163 3.73 -1.02 -8.59
C GLN A 163 3.16 -0.36 -9.84
N LEU A 164 2.98 0.96 -9.79
CA LEU A 164 2.48 1.74 -10.92
C LEU A 164 3.62 2.13 -11.85
N ARG A 165 3.31 2.33 -13.12
CA ARG A 165 4.23 2.93 -14.08
C ARG A 165 4.61 4.33 -13.59
N PRO A 166 5.90 4.72 -13.64
CA PRO A 166 6.33 6.05 -13.26
C PRO A 166 5.49 7.15 -13.95
N GLY A 167 5.07 8.15 -13.18
CA GLY A 167 4.23 9.25 -13.65
C GLY A 167 2.72 9.00 -13.67
N THR A 168 2.25 7.76 -13.49
CA THR A 168 0.81 7.42 -13.61
C THR A 168 0.01 7.50 -12.31
N MET A 169 0.66 7.77 -11.16
CA MET A 169 0.00 7.72 -9.84
C MET A 169 -1.24 8.60 -9.72
N ILE A 170 -1.22 9.83 -10.28
CA ILE A 170 -2.39 10.71 -10.22
C ILE A 170 -3.51 10.20 -11.11
N GLU A 171 -3.19 9.75 -12.32
CA GLU A 171 -4.17 9.18 -13.23
C GLU A 171 -4.86 7.96 -12.60
N TRP A 172 -4.05 7.04 -12.08
CA TRP A 172 -4.54 5.86 -11.37
C TRP A 172 -5.39 6.24 -10.15
N GLY A 173 -4.94 7.22 -9.35
CA GLY A 173 -5.67 7.71 -8.19
C GLY A 173 -7.04 8.32 -8.54
N ASN A 174 -7.13 9.05 -9.66
CA ASN A 174 -8.39 9.63 -10.15
C ASN A 174 -9.41 8.56 -10.56
N TYR A 175 -8.96 7.45 -11.16
CA TYR A 175 -9.83 6.31 -11.42
C TYR A 175 -10.26 5.63 -10.10
N TRP A 176 -9.34 5.42 -9.16
CA TRP A 176 -9.64 4.77 -7.89
C TRP A 176 -10.54 5.57 -6.96
N ALA A 177 -10.49 6.89 -7.01
CA ALA A 177 -11.45 7.75 -6.30
C ALA A 177 -12.91 7.47 -6.68
N ARG A 178 -13.15 6.96 -7.90
CA ARG A 178 -14.47 6.45 -8.34
C ARG A 178 -14.63 4.96 -8.04
N ALA A 179 -13.57 4.17 -8.29
CA ALA A 179 -13.60 2.71 -8.16
C ALA A 179 -13.87 2.22 -6.74
N ILE A 180 -13.39 2.96 -5.73
CA ILE A 180 -13.56 2.58 -4.33
C ILE A 180 -15.03 2.47 -3.92
N ARG A 181 -15.93 3.25 -4.54
CA ARG A 181 -17.38 3.19 -4.28
C ARG A 181 -18.00 1.83 -4.61
N PHE A 182 -17.39 1.08 -5.53
CA PHE A 182 -17.84 -0.26 -5.88
C PHE A 182 -17.35 -1.33 -4.90
N ARG A 183 -16.45 -0.96 -3.99
CA ARG A 183 -15.67 -1.84 -3.11
C ARG A 183 -15.82 -1.46 -1.63
N GLN A 184 -16.94 -0.83 -1.26
CA GLN A 184 -17.22 -0.38 0.11
C GLN A 184 -18.54 -0.90 0.69
N ASP A 185 -19.45 -1.45 -0.13
CA ASP A 185 -20.80 -1.83 0.29
C ASP A 185 -20.82 -2.92 1.39
N SER A 186 -19.79 -3.77 1.44
CA SER A 186 -19.66 -4.82 2.46
C SER A 186 -18.71 -4.41 3.59
N ASN A 187 -18.40 -3.10 3.70
CA ASN A 187 -17.43 -2.54 4.63
C ASN A 187 -16.03 -3.16 4.45
N GLU A 188 -15.66 -3.70 3.29
CA GLU A 188 -14.39 -4.43 3.11
C GLU A 188 -13.15 -3.51 3.04
N ALA A 189 -13.34 -2.22 2.72
CA ALA A 189 -12.26 -1.25 2.55
C ALA A 189 -11.72 -0.74 3.90
N VAL A 190 -10.47 -1.08 4.23
CA VAL A 190 -9.82 -0.68 5.50
C VAL A 190 -8.94 0.55 5.32
N GLY A 191 -8.09 0.57 4.30
CA GLY A 191 -7.14 1.67 4.08
C GLY A 191 -6.51 1.63 2.69
N GLY A 192 -6.18 2.80 2.16
CA GLY A 192 -5.54 2.97 0.87
C GLY A 192 -4.35 3.91 1.00
N PHE A 193 -3.17 3.48 0.56
CA PHE A 193 -1.92 4.18 0.81
C PHE A 193 -1.06 4.27 -0.43
N PHE A 194 -0.16 5.25 -0.47
CA PHE A 194 0.85 5.39 -1.51
C PHE A 194 2.21 5.80 -0.96
N SER A 195 3.28 5.27 -1.57
CA SER A 195 4.65 5.44 -1.10
C SER A 195 5.17 6.87 -1.23
N GLN A 196 5.81 7.36 -0.17
CA GLN A 196 6.68 8.55 -0.17
C GLN A 196 8.16 8.19 -0.12
N ILE A 197 8.53 7.21 0.72
CA ILE A 197 9.91 6.75 0.90
C ILE A 197 9.96 5.21 0.90
N GLY A 198 11.00 4.66 0.28
CA GLY A 198 11.16 3.23 0.00
C GLY A 198 10.99 2.95 -1.49
N GLN A 199 10.32 1.85 -1.85
CA GLN A 199 9.96 1.60 -3.25
C GLN A 199 8.89 2.60 -3.67
N LEU A 200 9.21 3.41 -4.70
CA LEU A 200 8.36 4.48 -5.21
C LEU A 200 7.34 3.95 -6.23
N TYR A 201 6.33 4.78 -6.52
CA TYR A 201 5.20 4.42 -7.36
C TYR A 201 4.42 3.20 -6.86
N MET A 202 4.52 2.92 -5.55
CA MET A 202 3.79 1.84 -4.91
C MET A 202 2.49 2.37 -4.31
N VAL A 203 1.42 1.63 -4.53
CA VAL A 203 0.12 1.83 -3.89
C VAL A 203 -0.31 0.55 -3.19
N HIS A 204 -0.93 0.70 -2.02
CA HIS A 204 -1.33 -0.41 -1.17
C HIS A 204 -2.81 -0.27 -0.79
N HIS A 205 -3.58 -1.31 -1.01
CA HIS A 205 -4.94 -1.43 -0.50
C HIS A 205 -5.00 -2.48 0.59
N LEU A 206 -5.52 -2.10 1.74
CA LEU A 206 -5.81 -3.00 2.84
C LEU A 206 -7.32 -3.27 2.86
N TRP A 207 -7.68 -4.54 2.80
CA TRP A 207 -9.06 -5.03 2.85
C TRP A 207 -9.25 -5.98 4.03
N ALA A 208 -10.47 -6.04 4.57
CA ALA A 208 -10.87 -6.98 5.62
C ALA A 208 -12.05 -7.82 5.15
N TYR A 209 -12.01 -9.11 5.45
CA TYR A 209 -13.08 -10.05 5.15
C TYR A 209 -13.27 -11.00 6.34
N LYS A 210 -14.47 -11.53 6.49
CA LYS A 210 -14.74 -12.59 7.48
C LYS A 210 -13.89 -13.84 7.21
N ASP A 211 -13.88 -14.29 5.97
CA ASP A 211 -13.19 -15.50 5.50
C ASP A 211 -12.91 -15.43 3.98
N LEU A 212 -12.25 -16.47 3.45
CA LEU A 212 -11.86 -16.52 2.03
C LEU A 212 -13.07 -16.64 1.08
N GLN A 213 -14.14 -17.32 1.51
CA GLN A 213 -15.35 -17.45 0.69
C GLN A 213 -16.05 -16.09 0.57
N THR A 214 -16.25 -15.40 1.70
CA THR A 214 -16.82 -14.05 1.75
C THR A 214 -15.98 -13.08 0.90
N ARG A 215 -14.65 -13.22 0.92
CA ARG A 215 -13.76 -12.46 0.03
C ARG A 215 -14.06 -12.71 -1.45
N GLU A 216 -14.19 -13.98 -1.85
CA GLU A 216 -14.51 -14.35 -3.22
C GLU A 216 -15.87 -13.79 -3.65
N ASP A 217 -16.89 -14.00 -2.83
CA ASP A 217 -18.26 -13.57 -3.11
C ASP A 217 -18.35 -12.05 -3.28
N ILE A 218 -17.75 -11.26 -2.37
CA ILE A 218 -17.70 -9.79 -2.45
C ILE A 218 -16.94 -9.32 -3.70
N ARG A 219 -15.85 -10.00 -4.07
CA ARG A 219 -15.08 -9.67 -5.29
C ARG A 219 -15.86 -9.96 -6.56
N ASN A 220 -16.58 -11.07 -6.61
CA ASN A 220 -17.40 -11.44 -7.76
C ASN A 220 -18.65 -10.56 -7.86
N ALA A 221 -19.26 -10.18 -6.74
CA ALA A 221 -20.38 -9.25 -6.71
C ALA A 221 -20.03 -7.88 -7.32
N ALA A 222 -18.79 -7.40 -7.15
CA ALA A 222 -18.36 -6.13 -7.73
C ALA A 222 -18.42 -6.10 -9.26
N TRP A 223 -18.21 -7.24 -9.93
CA TRP A 223 -18.30 -7.34 -11.40
C TRP A 223 -19.71 -7.19 -11.96
N HIS A 224 -20.73 -7.35 -11.12
CA HIS A 224 -22.13 -7.14 -11.51
C HIS A 224 -22.56 -5.67 -11.40
N LYS A 225 -21.69 -4.79 -10.90
CA LYS A 225 -21.98 -3.36 -10.75
C LYS A 225 -21.59 -2.59 -12.02
N PRO A 226 -22.52 -1.87 -12.66
CA PRO A 226 -22.24 -1.13 -13.89
C PRO A 226 -21.09 -0.11 -13.73
N GLY A 227 -20.11 -0.15 -14.64
CA GLY A 227 -18.96 0.77 -14.66
C GLY A 227 -17.73 0.29 -13.89
N TRP A 228 -17.83 -0.81 -13.13
CA TRP A 228 -16.65 -1.42 -12.49
C TRP A 228 -15.65 -1.94 -13.53
N ASP A 229 -16.15 -2.59 -14.59
CA ASP A 229 -15.39 -3.12 -15.70
C ASP A 229 -14.59 -2.04 -16.44
N GLU A 230 -15.22 -0.88 -16.70
CA GLU A 230 -14.55 0.28 -17.30
C GLU A 230 -13.39 0.79 -16.44
N LEU A 231 -13.59 0.89 -15.12
CA LEU A 231 -12.54 1.33 -14.20
C LEU A 231 -11.37 0.34 -14.14
N VAL A 232 -11.66 -0.96 -14.20
CA VAL A 232 -10.62 -2.00 -14.31
C VAL A 232 -9.86 -1.83 -15.63
N TYR A 233 -10.56 -1.64 -16.75
CA TYR A 233 -9.96 -1.44 -18.07
C TYR A 233 -8.96 -0.27 -18.10
N TYR A 234 -9.29 0.85 -17.45
CA TYR A 234 -8.39 2.01 -17.41
C TYR A 234 -7.27 1.91 -16.37
N THR A 235 -7.45 1.18 -15.27
CA THR A 235 -6.44 1.12 -14.20
C THR A 235 -5.40 0.03 -14.39
N VAL A 236 -5.77 -1.14 -14.95
CA VAL A 236 -4.85 -2.28 -15.12
C VAL A 236 -3.63 -1.95 -15.98
N PRO A 237 -3.75 -1.25 -17.13
CA PRO A 237 -2.60 -0.88 -17.97
C PRO A 237 -1.56 0.00 -17.27
N LEU A 238 -1.96 0.74 -16.22
CA LEU A 238 -1.09 1.63 -15.46
C LEU A 238 -0.22 0.88 -14.43
N ILE A 239 -0.46 -0.41 -14.23
CA ILE A 239 0.24 -1.27 -13.25
C ILE A 239 1.35 -2.04 -13.96
N GLN A 240 2.53 -2.11 -13.34
CA GLN A 240 3.67 -2.92 -13.76
C GLN A 240 3.66 -4.27 -13.04
N GLU A 241 3.49 -4.25 -11.72
CA GLU A 241 3.49 -5.44 -10.88
C GLU A 241 2.33 -5.38 -9.89
N MET A 242 1.75 -6.53 -9.58
CA MET A 242 0.71 -6.65 -8.57
C MET A 242 0.98 -7.85 -7.68
N GLU A 243 0.79 -7.65 -6.38
CA GLU A 243 0.93 -8.67 -5.36
C GLU A 243 -0.32 -8.65 -4.48
N SER A 244 -0.83 -9.82 -4.12
CA SER A 244 -1.93 -9.99 -3.18
C SER A 244 -1.47 -10.91 -2.06
N ARG A 245 -1.70 -10.50 -0.82
CA ARG A 245 -1.30 -11.23 0.38
C ARG A 245 -2.48 -11.39 1.32
N ILE A 246 -2.82 -12.62 1.67
CA ILE A 246 -3.80 -12.90 2.72
C ILE A 246 -3.06 -12.99 4.04
N MET A 247 -3.54 -12.28 5.05
CA MET A 247 -2.88 -12.11 6.33
C MET A 247 -3.85 -12.40 7.47
N ILE A 248 -3.33 -13.00 8.54
CA ILE A 248 -4.05 -13.27 9.77
C ILE A 248 -3.52 -12.31 10.85
N PRO A 249 -4.38 -11.50 11.48
CA PRO A 249 -3.95 -10.58 12.51
C PRO A 249 -3.46 -11.31 13.75
N LEU A 250 -2.48 -10.73 14.46
CA LEU A 250 -2.16 -11.18 15.82
C LEU A 250 -3.27 -10.76 16.78
N LYS A 251 -3.39 -11.44 17.93
CA LYS A 251 -4.36 -11.12 18.99
C LYS A 251 -4.28 -9.68 19.50
N ILE A 252 -3.09 -9.07 19.42
CA ILE A 252 -2.84 -7.68 19.84
C ILE A 252 -3.09 -6.65 18.74
N SER A 253 -3.51 -7.07 17.54
CA SER A 253 -3.70 -6.16 16.41
C SER A 253 -4.94 -5.30 16.65
N PRO A 254 -4.83 -3.95 16.66
CA PRO A 254 -5.98 -3.07 16.96
C PRO A 254 -7.11 -3.14 15.93
N LEU A 255 -6.86 -3.73 14.76
CA LEU A 255 -7.85 -4.04 13.75
C LEU A 255 -8.51 -5.42 13.99
N GLN A 256 -8.92 -5.75 15.21
CA GLN A 256 -9.71 -6.94 15.56
C GLN A 256 -10.80 -6.65 16.59
#